data_AF-A0A7L3PEK8-F1
#
_entry.id   AF-A0A7L3PEK8-F1
#
_cell.length_a   1.000
_cell.length_b   1.000
_cell.length_c   1.000
_cell.angle_alpha   90.00
_cell.angle_beta   90.00
_cell.angle_gamma   90.00
#
_symmetry.space_group_name_H-M   'P 1'
#
loop_
_entity.id
_entity.type
_entity.pdbx_description
1 polymer ?
#
loop_
_entity_poly.entity_id
_entity_poly.type
_entity_poly.pdbx_seq_one_letter_code
_entity_poly.pdbx_strand_id
1 'polypeptide(L)'
;MKPFMVLALCCSFFCSKATPLPSEFSDCDDPDVFKAVDAALKKYNGERATGNQFALYVVMEAERTAGPDAQFYVKYRIFETSCAVEENTPWQHCSYKPSAEAKTGECIARVHMNDAEKTSNVSQDCKISSDVSKVRVIQAPCLGCYHPLSTDSSQVSEILERAIQNFNKRSTEAALFKLVEIKEARRQVVAGWNYKIIYEIEETNCSKDQFPDLTPECRVTSRG
;
A
#
# COMPACT_ATOMS: atom_id res chain seq x y z
N MET A 1 79.76 3.33 39.50
CA MET A 1 78.65 4.15 38.97
C MET A 1 78.32 3.63 37.58
N LYS A 2 77.05 3.22 37.35
CA LYS A 2 76.54 2.61 36.11
C LYS A 2 76.04 3.70 35.15
N PRO A 3 76.26 3.60 33.82
CA PRO A 3 75.44 4.32 32.86
C PRO A 3 74.20 3.48 32.53
N PHE A 4 73.01 4.04 32.79
CA PHE A 4 71.74 3.52 32.28
C PHE A 4 71.54 4.05 30.86
N MET A 5 71.54 3.15 29.88
CA MET A 5 71.24 3.45 28.48
C MET A 5 69.72 3.29 28.31
N VAL A 6 69.00 4.40 28.15
CA VAL A 6 67.55 4.41 27.96
C VAL A 6 67.27 4.15 26.47
N LEU A 7 66.78 2.96 26.16
CA LEU A 7 66.33 2.58 24.83
C LEU A 7 64.93 3.17 24.60
N ALA A 8 64.84 4.32 23.91
CA ALA A 8 63.57 4.89 23.49
C ALA A 8 63.01 4.08 22.31
N LEU A 9 62.12 3.12 22.61
CA LEU A 9 61.28 2.47 21.60
C LEU A 9 60.30 3.51 21.04
N CYS A 10 60.68 4.10 19.91
CA CYS A 10 59.79 4.86 19.06
C CYS A 10 58.79 3.88 18.45
N CYS A 11 57.66 3.64 19.13
CA CYS A 11 56.49 3.04 18.50
C CYS A 11 56.04 4.01 17.40
N SER A 12 56.56 3.80 16.21
CA SER A 12 56.00 4.31 14.97
C SER A 12 54.63 3.67 14.83
N PHE A 13 53.64 4.31 15.46
CA PHE A 13 52.23 4.10 15.17
C PHE A 13 52.04 4.42 13.68
N PHE A 14 52.28 3.43 12.82
CA PHE A 14 51.60 3.35 11.55
C PHE A 14 50.13 3.16 11.89
N CYS A 15 49.43 4.27 12.13
CA CYS A 15 47.98 4.31 12.06
C CYS A 15 47.61 4.02 10.61
N SER A 16 47.54 2.74 10.26
CA SER A 16 46.83 2.28 9.07
C SER A 16 45.39 2.76 9.25
N LYS A 17 45.04 3.88 8.61
CA LYS A 17 43.64 4.27 8.50
C LYS A 17 42.97 3.17 7.66
N ALA A 18 42.10 2.39 8.28
CA ALA A 18 41.23 1.49 7.55
C ALA A 18 40.43 2.34 6.56
N THR A 19 40.60 2.07 5.26
CA THR A 19 39.81 2.73 4.24
C THR A 19 38.46 2.03 4.20
N PRO A 20 37.33 2.72 4.40
CA PRO A 20 36.01 2.10 4.34
C PRO A 20 35.82 1.43 2.98
N LEU A 21 35.24 0.24 2.97
CA LEU A 21 34.85 -0.42 1.72
C LEU A 21 33.86 0.50 0.97
N PRO A 22 33.97 0.61 -0.37
CA PRO A 22 32.98 1.30 -1.17
C PRO A 22 31.59 0.70 -0.94
N SER A 23 30.59 1.57 -0.72
CA SER A 23 29.19 1.17 -0.68
C SER A 23 28.55 1.35 -2.05
N GLU A 24 27.67 0.41 -2.40
CA GLU A 24 26.89 0.42 -3.62
C GLU A 24 25.41 0.44 -3.26
N PHE A 25 24.62 1.23 -3.99
CA PHE A 25 23.16 1.22 -3.83
C PHE A 25 22.61 -0.17 -4.13
N SER A 26 21.69 -0.61 -3.29
CA SER A 26 20.96 -1.88 -3.44
C SER A 26 19.49 -1.60 -3.68
N ASP A 27 18.82 -2.49 -4.40
CA ASP A 27 17.37 -2.41 -4.57
C ASP A 27 16.68 -2.61 -3.21
N CYS A 28 15.71 -1.75 -2.88
CA CYS A 28 14.95 -1.86 -1.63
C CYS A 28 14.11 -3.14 -1.57
N ASP A 29 13.74 -3.70 -2.73
CA ASP A 29 12.99 -4.94 -2.84
C ASP A 29 13.91 -6.19 -2.94
N ASP A 30 15.22 -6.00 -2.82
CA ASP A 30 16.19 -7.11 -2.82
C ASP A 30 15.94 -8.05 -1.61
N PRO A 31 15.84 -9.37 -1.82
CA PRO A 31 15.66 -10.33 -0.74
C PRO A 31 16.71 -10.26 0.37
N ASP A 32 17.96 -9.93 0.05
CA ASP A 32 19.04 -9.81 1.04
C ASP A 32 18.92 -8.52 1.85
N VAL A 33 18.41 -7.43 1.25
CA VAL A 33 18.02 -6.21 1.98
C VAL A 33 16.89 -6.54 2.95
N PHE A 34 15.88 -7.32 2.52
CA PHE A 34 14.82 -7.75 3.41
C PHE A 34 15.33 -8.61 4.57
N LYS A 35 16.27 -9.54 4.34
CA LYS A 35 16.89 -10.32 5.42
C LYS A 35 17.64 -9.44 6.42
N ALA A 36 18.35 -8.40 5.95
CA ALA A 36 19.03 -7.45 6.81
C ALA A 36 18.02 -6.69 7.69
N VAL A 37 16.93 -6.21 7.10
CA VAL A 37 15.85 -5.52 7.84
C VAL A 37 15.16 -6.47 8.82
N ASP A 38 14.89 -7.72 8.44
CA ASP A 38 14.32 -8.72 9.32
C ASP A 38 15.21 -8.99 10.55
N ALA A 39 16.52 -9.15 10.35
CA ALA A 39 17.48 -9.31 11.43
C ALA A 39 17.49 -8.09 12.37
N ALA A 40 17.51 -6.88 11.80
CA ALA A 40 17.49 -5.63 12.54
C ALA A 40 16.21 -5.47 13.39
N LEU A 41 15.06 -5.73 12.78
CA LEU A 41 13.76 -5.58 13.41
C LEU A 41 13.49 -6.66 14.47
N LYS A 42 13.92 -7.91 14.23
CA LYS A 42 13.88 -8.97 15.25
C LYS A 42 14.71 -8.60 16.47
N LYS A 43 15.92 -8.06 16.27
CA LYS A 43 16.74 -7.55 17.37
C LYS A 43 16.03 -6.40 18.09
N TYR A 44 15.48 -5.44 17.35
CA TYR A 44 14.78 -4.29 17.91
C TYR A 44 13.61 -4.71 18.81
N ASN A 45 12.75 -5.60 18.32
CA ASN A 45 11.62 -6.10 19.09
C ASN A 45 12.09 -6.98 20.25
N GLY A 46 13.11 -7.82 20.07
CA GLY A 46 13.63 -8.70 21.13
C GLY A 46 14.35 -7.97 22.28
N GLU A 47 14.90 -6.78 22.05
CA GLU A 47 15.52 -5.95 23.10
C GLU A 47 14.49 -5.14 23.91
N ARG A 48 13.23 -5.11 23.50
CA ARG A 48 12.18 -4.37 24.19
C ARG A 48 11.56 -5.23 25.29
N ALA A 49 11.46 -4.66 26.50
CA ALA A 49 10.88 -5.37 27.64
C ALA A 49 9.35 -5.36 27.66
N THR A 50 8.71 -4.35 27.05
CA THR A 50 7.25 -4.16 27.11
C THR A 50 6.68 -3.48 25.84
N GLY A 51 5.36 -3.64 25.67
CA GLY A 51 4.58 -3.02 24.61
C GLY A 51 4.37 -3.93 23.40
N ASN A 52 3.85 -3.37 22.32
CA ASN A 52 3.61 -4.14 21.09
C ASN A 52 4.85 -4.20 20.21
N GLN A 53 4.98 -5.25 19.42
CA GLN A 53 6.00 -5.37 18.37
C GLN A 53 5.79 -4.31 17.29
N PHE A 54 6.87 -3.95 16.62
CA PHE A 54 6.82 -3.18 15.38
C PHE A 54 6.99 -4.11 14.16
N ALA A 55 6.30 -3.79 13.07
CA ALA A 55 6.47 -4.44 11.77
C ALA A 55 6.99 -3.45 10.72
N LEU A 56 7.70 -3.96 9.71
CA LEU A 56 8.26 -3.17 8.61
C LEU A 56 7.15 -2.55 7.74
N TYR A 57 7.13 -1.23 7.60
CA TYR A 57 6.22 -0.55 6.68
C TYR A 57 6.82 -0.36 5.28
N VAL A 58 8.04 0.17 5.19
CA VAL A 58 8.73 0.41 3.91
C VAL A 58 10.23 0.55 4.10
N VAL A 59 11.04 0.06 3.16
CA VAL A 59 12.47 0.36 3.05
C VAL A 59 12.64 1.60 2.17
N MET A 60 13.31 2.63 2.69
CA MET A 60 13.50 3.91 2.00
C MET A 60 14.82 3.98 1.25
N GLU A 61 15.86 3.31 1.76
CA GLU A 61 17.21 3.36 1.23
C GLU A 61 17.96 2.10 1.66
N ALA A 62 18.74 1.54 0.75
CA ALA A 62 19.58 0.39 1.00
C ALA A 62 20.93 0.55 0.27
N GLU A 63 22.01 0.27 0.99
CA GLU A 63 23.36 0.17 0.44
C GLU A 63 24.05 -1.09 0.96
N ARG A 64 24.97 -1.63 0.18
CA ARG A 64 25.76 -2.81 0.51
C ARG A 64 27.24 -2.53 0.25
N THR A 65 28.13 -2.93 1.15
CA THR A 65 29.57 -2.88 0.90
C THR A 65 30.00 -3.93 -0.14
N ALA A 66 30.94 -3.58 -1.01
CA ALA A 66 31.52 -4.54 -1.95
C ALA A 66 32.24 -5.70 -1.24
N GLY A 67 32.13 -6.92 -1.79
CA GLY A 67 32.82 -8.12 -1.30
C GLY A 67 31.90 -9.25 -0.79
N PRO A 68 32.50 -10.39 -0.38
CA PRO A 68 31.77 -11.56 0.14
C PRO A 68 31.23 -11.36 1.57
N ASP A 69 31.82 -10.42 2.31
CA ASP A 69 31.52 -10.16 3.73
C ASP A 69 30.72 -8.86 3.88
N ALA A 70 29.58 -8.81 3.19
CA ALA A 70 28.87 -7.56 2.98
C ALA A 70 28.19 -7.04 4.25
N GLN A 71 28.33 -5.73 4.47
CA GLN A 71 27.56 -4.97 5.43
C GLN A 71 26.48 -4.19 4.70
N PHE A 72 25.24 -4.33 5.18
CA PHE A 72 24.10 -3.57 4.71
C PHE A 72 23.94 -2.31 5.55
N TYR A 73 23.69 -1.19 4.89
CA TYR A 73 23.12 0.01 5.47
C TYR A 73 21.68 0.10 4.98
N VAL A 74 20.71 0.11 5.90
CA VAL A 74 19.29 0.19 5.54
C VAL A 74 18.61 1.28 6.34
N LYS A 75 17.78 2.07 5.66
CA LYS A 75 16.90 3.05 6.27
C LYS A 75 15.47 2.66 5.97
N TYR A 76 14.66 2.46 7.01
CA TYR A 76 13.32 1.90 6.87
C TYR A 76 12.34 2.50 7.88
N ARG A 77 11.04 2.38 7.60
CA ARG A 77 9.97 2.77 8.52
C ARG A 77 9.31 1.55 9.15
N ILE A 78 8.90 1.70 10.39
CA ILE A 78 8.22 0.67 11.16
C ILE A 78 6.93 1.20 11.78
N PHE A 79 5.92 0.35 11.86
CA PHE A 79 4.60 0.67 12.42
C PHE A 79 4.28 -0.28 13.57
N GLU A 80 3.68 0.26 14.63
CA GLU A 80 3.26 -0.53 15.79
C GLU A 80 2.18 -1.53 15.37
N THR A 81 2.30 -2.76 15.86
CA THR A 81 1.36 -3.85 15.57
C THR A 81 0.46 -4.14 16.76
N SER A 82 -0.47 -5.08 16.58
CA SER A 82 -1.32 -5.59 17.66
C SER A 82 -0.67 -6.71 18.49
N CYS A 83 0.45 -7.29 18.05
CA CYS A 83 1.13 -8.36 18.79
C CYS A 83 1.94 -7.78 19.93
N ALA A 84 1.86 -8.37 21.12
CA ALA A 84 2.77 -8.02 22.21
C ALA A 84 4.20 -8.54 21.95
N VAL A 85 5.21 -7.90 22.55
CA VAL A 85 6.60 -8.34 22.41
C VAL A 85 6.84 -9.70 23.08
N GLU A 86 6.13 -9.99 24.17
CA GLU A 86 6.15 -11.28 24.85
C GLU A 86 5.53 -12.44 24.04
N GLU A 87 4.75 -12.14 23.01
CA GLU A 87 4.22 -13.17 22.13
C GLU A 87 5.33 -13.71 21.22
N ASN A 88 5.45 -15.04 21.13
CA ASN A 88 6.39 -15.70 20.23
C ASN A 88 5.91 -15.70 18.76
N THR A 89 5.27 -14.61 18.34
CA THR A 89 4.76 -14.41 16.99
C THR A 89 5.77 -13.60 16.20
N PRO A 90 6.23 -14.07 15.02
CA PRO A 90 7.06 -13.28 14.13
C PRO A 90 6.33 -12.01 13.69
N TRP A 91 7.02 -10.87 13.64
CA TRP A 91 6.44 -9.58 13.28
C TRP A 91 5.72 -9.59 11.92
N GLN A 92 6.14 -10.47 10.99
CA GLN A 92 5.53 -10.64 9.66
C GLN A 92 4.08 -11.13 9.71
N HIS A 93 3.67 -11.78 10.82
CA HIS A 93 2.32 -12.29 11.02
C HIS A 93 1.47 -11.36 11.90
N CYS A 94 2.01 -10.19 12.26
CA CYS A 94 1.34 -9.25 13.13
C CYS A 94 0.59 -8.19 12.31
N SER A 95 -0.68 -7.99 12.64
CA SER A 95 -1.50 -6.94 12.04
C SER A 95 -1.06 -5.57 12.54
N TYR A 96 -0.96 -4.59 11.64
CA TYR A 96 -0.74 -3.20 12.04
C TYR A 96 -1.87 -2.70 12.92
N LYS A 97 -1.52 -1.89 13.93
CA LYS A 97 -2.53 -1.12 14.64
C LYS A 97 -3.16 -0.06 13.72
N PRO A 98 -4.41 0.34 13.99
CA PRO A 98 -5.03 1.46 13.29
C PRO A 98 -4.13 2.71 13.36
N SER A 99 -3.92 3.38 12.23
CA SER A 99 -3.02 4.54 12.13
C SER A 99 -3.33 5.68 13.10
N ALA A 100 -4.56 5.78 13.61
CA ALA A 100 -4.96 6.79 14.59
C ALA A 100 -4.32 6.59 15.98
N GLU A 101 -3.84 5.39 16.27
CA GLU A 101 -3.34 4.98 17.59
C GLU A 101 -1.95 4.33 17.53
N ALA A 102 -1.50 3.98 16.33
CA ALA A 102 -0.22 3.31 16.11
C ALA A 102 0.96 4.28 16.23
N LYS A 103 1.96 3.92 17.02
CA LYS A 103 3.27 4.57 16.95
C LYS A 103 3.94 4.23 15.63
N THR A 104 4.70 5.18 15.09
CA THR A 104 5.52 4.98 13.90
C THR A 104 6.98 5.20 14.24
N GLY A 105 7.89 4.63 13.47
CA GLY A 105 9.32 4.81 13.67
C GLY A 105 10.07 4.91 12.35
N GLU A 106 11.12 5.72 12.33
CA GLU A 106 12.14 5.67 11.28
C GLU A 106 13.43 5.10 11.87
N CYS A 107 13.94 4.05 11.25
CA CYS A 107 15.11 3.31 11.68
C CYS A 107 16.23 3.40 10.66
N ILE A 108 17.46 3.47 11.16
CA ILE A 108 18.69 3.31 10.38
C ILE A 108 19.46 2.16 11.02
N ALA A 109 19.76 1.11 10.24
CA ALA A 109 20.51 -0.04 10.71
C ALA A 109 21.73 -0.32 9.81
N ARG A 110 22.81 -0.73 10.47
CA ARG A 110 23.98 -1.35 9.87
C ARG A 110 23.97 -2.82 10.26
N VAL A 111 23.86 -3.69 9.27
CA VAL A 111 23.68 -5.13 9.47
C VAL A 111 24.79 -5.88 8.77
N HIS A 112 25.56 -6.61 9.55
CA HIS A 112 26.55 -7.54 9.04
C HIS A 112 25.97 -8.95 9.13
N MET A 113 25.86 -9.62 7.98
CA MET A 113 25.29 -10.96 7.89
C MET A 113 26.40 -11.99 7.70
N ASN A 114 26.51 -12.94 8.63
CA ASN A 114 27.37 -14.09 8.48
C ASN A 114 26.51 -15.32 8.18
N ASP A 115 26.39 -15.65 6.89
CA ASP A 115 25.57 -16.77 6.42
C ASP A 115 26.09 -18.14 6.91
N ALA A 116 27.39 -18.27 7.13
CA ALA A 116 28.01 -19.51 7.60
C ALA A 116 27.64 -19.83 9.05
N GLU A 117 27.55 -18.80 9.89
CA GLU A 117 27.23 -18.93 11.32
C GLU A 117 25.74 -18.69 11.64
N LYS A 118 24.96 -18.25 10.64
CA LYS A 118 23.58 -17.75 10.82
C LYS A 118 23.47 -16.68 11.91
N THR A 119 24.55 -15.92 12.09
CA THR A 119 24.61 -14.81 13.06
C THR A 119 24.59 -13.50 12.30
N SER A 120 24.02 -12.48 12.95
CA SER A 120 24.02 -11.12 12.42
C SER A 120 24.49 -10.16 13.49
N ASN A 121 25.45 -9.30 13.17
CA ASN A 121 25.78 -8.16 14.00
C ASN A 121 24.99 -6.95 13.51
N VAL A 122 24.07 -6.47 14.35
CA VAL A 122 23.17 -5.36 14.05
C VAL A 122 23.52 -4.19 14.96
N SER A 123 23.81 -3.04 14.37
CA SER A 123 23.83 -1.74 15.03
C SER A 123 22.73 -0.89 14.44
N GLN A 124 21.82 -0.37 15.26
CA GLN A 124 20.66 0.38 14.76
C GLN A 124 20.26 1.50 15.71
N ASP A 125 19.64 2.53 15.13
CA ASP A 125 18.96 3.62 15.84
C ASP A 125 17.56 3.79 15.24
N CYS A 126 16.55 3.84 16.11
CA CYS A 126 15.15 3.96 15.71
C CYS A 126 14.52 5.14 16.43
N LYS A 127 14.05 6.12 15.67
CA LYS A 127 13.34 7.29 16.18
C LYS A 127 11.84 7.01 16.15
N ILE A 128 11.28 6.67 17.31
CA ILE A 128 9.85 6.39 17.46
C ILE A 128 9.10 7.70 17.68
N SER A 129 8.10 7.95 16.85
CA SER A 129 7.11 9.01 17.01
C SER A 129 5.79 8.42 17.51
N SER A 130 5.31 8.94 18.63
CA SER A 130 3.93 8.79 19.08
C SER A 130 3.02 9.87 18.50
N ASP A 131 3.59 10.87 17.84
CA ASP A 131 2.80 11.89 17.18
C ASP A 131 2.22 11.24 15.93
N VAL A 132 0.93 10.95 16.02
CA VAL A 132 0.07 10.64 14.89
C VAL A 132 -0.09 11.94 14.10
N SER A 133 1.04 12.42 13.56
CA SER A 133 1.03 13.08 12.27
C SER A 133 0.14 12.19 11.45
N LYS A 134 -1.06 12.68 11.17
CA LYS A 134 -2.05 12.00 10.36
C LYS A 134 -1.34 11.71 9.05
N VAL A 135 -0.62 10.59 8.98
CA VAL A 135 -0.48 9.82 7.78
C VAL A 135 -1.93 9.45 7.55
N ARG A 136 -2.65 10.38 6.94
CA ARG A 136 -3.76 10.03 6.09
C ARG A 136 -3.07 9.01 5.22
N VAL A 137 -3.33 7.74 5.49
CA VAL A 137 -3.28 6.73 4.45
C VAL A 137 -4.14 7.40 3.41
N ILE A 138 -3.50 8.09 2.46
CA ILE A 138 -4.18 8.57 1.29
C ILE A 138 -4.49 7.22 0.67
N GLN A 139 -5.68 6.71 0.99
CA GLN A 139 -6.28 5.65 0.22
C GLN A 139 -6.35 6.28 -1.16
N ALA A 140 -5.31 6.01 -1.95
CA ALA A 140 -5.26 6.46 -3.31
C ALA A 140 -6.53 5.85 -3.92
N PRO A 141 -7.48 6.68 -4.37
CA PRO A 141 -8.71 6.15 -4.89
C PRO A 141 -8.34 5.19 -6.01
N CYS A 142 -8.78 3.93 -5.89
CA CYS A 142 -8.54 2.92 -6.92
C CYS A 142 -9.20 3.40 -8.21
N LEU A 143 -8.44 4.01 -9.12
CA LEU A 143 -8.99 4.64 -10.33
C LEU A 143 -9.71 3.61 -11.22
N GLY A 144 -9.25 2.36 -11.17
CA GLY A 144 -9.85 1.22 -11.87
C GLY A 144 -10.98 0.52 -11.11
N CYS A 145 -11.47 1.02 -9.98
CA CYS A 145 -12.61 0.44 -9.27
C CYS A 145 -13.91 1.16 -9.63
N TYR A 146 -15.06 0.50 -9.41
CA TYR A 146 -16.35 1.18 -9.53
C TYR A 146 -16.53 2.20 -8.41
N HIS A 147 -16.74 3.44 -8.80
CA HIS A 147 -17.08 4.53 -7.90
C HIS A 147 -18.54 4.93 -8.07
N PRO A 148 -19.22 5.33 -6.98
CA PRO A 148 -20.57 5.88 -7.07
C PRO A 148 -20.63 7.05 -8.05
N LEU A 149 -21.68 7.06 -8.86
CA LEU A 149 -22.04 8.16 -9.74
C LEU A 149 -23.43 8.64 -9.33
N SER A 150 -23.65 9.96 -9.36
CA SER A 150 -24.98 10.51 -9.08
C SER A 150 -25.98 10.02 -10.13
N THR A 151 -27.10 9.48 -9.66
CA THR A 151 -28.23 9.04 -10.48
C THR A 151 -28.87 10.20 -11.24
N ASP A 152 -28.75 11.43 -10.73
CA ASP A 152 -29.31 12.65 -11.32
C ASP A 152 -28.36 13.33 -12.31
N SER A 153 -27.21 12.71 -12.61
CA SER A 153 -26.26 13.29 -13.56
C SER A 153 -26.78 13.20 -14.99
N SER A 154 -26.60 14.27 -15.77
CA SER A 154 -26.99 14.31 -17.19
C SER A 154 -26.40 13.16 -18.00
N GLN A 155 -25.17 12.76 -17.67
CA GLN A 155 -24.48 11.63 -18.26
C GLN A 155 -25.23 10.29 -18.06
N VAL A 156 -25.78 10.04 -16.87
CA VAL A 156 -26.57 8.83 -16.59
C VAL A 156 -27.85 8.86 -17.41
N SER A 157 -28.53 10.01 -17.45
CA SER A 157 -29.77 10.19 -18.23
C SER A 157 -29.56 9.95 -19.73
N GLU A 158 -28.50 10.50 -20.33
CA GLU A 158 -28.17 10.30 -21.75
C GLU A 158 -27.87 8.82 -22.08
N ILE A 159 -27.16 8.11 -21.19
CA ILE A 159 -26.87 6.69 -21.38
C ILE A 159 -28.15 5.86 -21.33
N LEU A 160 -29.01 6.12 -20.34
CA LEU A 160 -30.27 5.41 -20.17
C LEU A 160 -31.24 5.68 -21.31
N GLU A 161 -31.33 6.91 -21.80
CA GLU A 161 -32.14 7.25 -22.96
C GLU A 161 -31.76 6.37 -24.17
N ARG A 162 -30.46 6.30 -24.49
CA ARG A 162 -29.96 5.46 -25.59
C ARG A 162 -30.14 3.96 -25.33
N ALA A 163 -29.98 3.52 -24.10
CA ALA A 163 -30.17 2.12 -23.72
C ALA A 163 -31.63 1.68 -23.86
N ILE A 164 -32.58 2.51 -23.41
CA ILE A 164 -34.01 2.25 -23.48
C ILE A 164 -34.51 2.35 -24.92
N GLN A 165 -34.06 3.34 -25.70
CA GLN A 165 -34.35 3.40 -27.13
C GLN A 165 -33.87 2.15 -27.87
N ASN A 166 -32.64 1.67 -27.57
CA ASN A 166 -32.15 0.42 -28.14
C ASN A 166 -32.96 -0.80 -27.69
N PHE A 167 -33.34 -0.86 -26.41
CA PHE A 167 -34.18 -1.92 -25.89
C PHE A 167 -35.53 -1.96 -26.61
N ASN A 168 -36.22 -0.83 -26.71
CA ASN A 168 -37.49 -0.73 -27.44
C ASN A 168 -37.35 -1.12 -28.91
N LYS A 169 -36.26 -0.73 -29.58
CA LYS A 169 -36.02 -1.11 -30.99
C LYS A 169 -35.74 -2.58 -31.21
N ARG A 170 -35.06 -3.25 -30.26
CA ARG A 170 -34.55 -4.62 -30.43
C ARG A 170 -35.36 -5.69 -29.71
N SER A 171 -36.12 -5.31 -28.70
CA SER A 171 -36.99 -6.21 -27.94
C SER A 171 -38.12 -6.75 -28.83
N THR A 172 -38.58 -7.96 -28.54
CA THR A 172 -39.74 -8.60 -29.18
C THR A 172 -41.09 -8.16 -28.61
N GLU A 173 -41.09 -7.40 -27.51
CA GLU A 173 -42.32 -6.91 -26.89
C GLU A 173 -43.08 -5.97 -27.85
N ALA A 174 -44.41 -6.02 -27.84
CA ALA A 174 -45.23 -5.16 -28.70
C ALA A 174 -45.28 -3.71 -28.18
N ALA A 175 -45.26 -3.54 -26.86
CA ALA A 175 -45.31 -2.24 -26.22
C ALA A 175 -43.91 -1.58 -26.10
N LEU A 176 -43.93 -0.27 -25.97
CA LEU A 176 -42.76 0.53 -25.62
C LEU A 176 -42.62 0.62 -24.10
N PHE A 177 -41.38 0.58 -23.62
CA PHE A 177 -41.02 0.67 -22.21
C PHE A 177 -40.37 2.00 -21.90
N LYS A 178 -40.65 2.55 -20.72
CA LYS A 178 -40.11 3.83 -20.25
C LYS A 178 -39.42 3.67 -18.90
N LEU A 179 -38.40 4.49 -18.66
CA LEU A 179 -37.71 4.57 -17.37
C LEU A 179 -38.69 4.98 -16.26
N VAL A 180 -38.64 4.26 -15.14
CA VAL A 180 -39.38 4.59 -13.91
C VAL A 180 -38.44 5.07 -12.83
N GLU A 181 -37.37 4.31 -12.56
CA GLU A 181 -36.46 4.59 -11.45
C GLU A 181 -35.02 4.20 -11.80
N ILE A 182 -34.06 4.99 -11.31
CA ILE A 182 -32.63 4.66 -11.31
C ILE A 182 -32.26 4.26 -9.88
N LYS A 183 -31.96 2.98 -9.67
CA LYS A 183 -31.64 2.43 -8.34
C LYS A 183 -30.19 2.66 -7.96
N GLU A 184 -29.29 2.60 -8.94
CA GLU A 184 -27.86 2.75 -8.71
C GLU A 184 -27.13 3.17 -9.99
N ALA A 185 -26.11 4.02 -9.85
CA ALA A 185 -25.17 4.31 -10.92
C ALA A 185 -23.73 4.26 -10.40
N ARG A 186 -22.85 3.57 -11.13
CA ARG A 186 -21.41 3.50 -10.86
C ARG A 186 -20.60 3.67 -12.13
N ARG A 187 -19.38 4.18 -11.98
CA ARG A 187 -18.42 4.45 -13.06
C ARG A 187 -17.05 3.87 -12.72
N GLN A 188 -16.35 3.35 -13.73
CA GLN A 188 -15.00 2.80 -13.62
C GLN A 188 -14.14 3.27 -14.81
N VAL A 189 -12.84 3.48 -14.59
CA VAL A 189 -11.85 3.69 -15.66
C VAL A 189 -11.35 2.33 -16.18
N VAL A 190 -11.42 2.13 -17.50
CA VAL A 190 -10.84 1.00 -18.25
C VAL A 190 -10.09 1.55 -19.47
N ALA A 191 -10.23 0.97 -20.67
CA ALA A 191 -9.90 1.63 -21.94
C ALA A 191 -10.97 2.69 -22.32
N GLY A 192 -11.23 3.65 -21.43
CA GLY A 192 -12.35 4.58 -21.47
C GLY A 192 -13.19 4.53 -20.19
N TRP A 193 -14.44 4.99 -20.25
CA TRP A 193 -15.38 4.93 -19.13
C TRP A 193 -16.29 3.72 -19.25
N ASN A 194 -16.37 2.91 -18.20
CA ASN A 194 -17.34 1.84 -18.07
C ASN A 194 -18.41 2.24 -17.05
N TYR A 195 -19.69 2.07 -17.39
CA TYR A 195 -20.82 2.44 -16.56
C TYR A 195 -21.60 1.20 -16.14
N LYS A 196 -21.94 1.10 -14.86
CA LYS A 196 -22.86 0.11 -14.33
C LYS A 196 -24.05 0.85 -13.74
N ILE A 197 -25.21 0.70 -14.37
CA ILE A 197 -26.44 1.39 -13.97
C ILE A 197 -27.50 0.33 -13.72
N ILE A 198 -28.13 0.37 -12.56
CA ILE A 198 -29.26 -0.48 -12.19
C ILE A 198 -30.50 0.40 -12.23
N TYR A 199 -31.47 0.03 -13.05
CA TYR A 199 -32.66 0.83 -13.32
C TYR A 199 -33.88 -0.05 -13.56
N GLU A 200 -35.05 0.54 -13.43
CA GLU A 200 -36.35 -0.08 -13.67
C GLU A 200 -37.06 0.60 -14.83
N ILE A 201 -37.59 -0.23 -15.73
CA ILE A 201 -38.44 0.20 -16.85
C ILE A 201 -39.78 -0.48 -16.75
N GLU A 202 -40.83 0.20 -17.15
CA GLU A 202 -42.18 -0.33 -17.19
C GLU A 202 -42.84 -0.12 -18.55
N GLU A 203 -43.80 -0.99 -18.85
CA GLU A 203 -44.61 -0.95 -20.06
C GLU A 203 -45.43 0.35 -20.13
N THR A 204 -45.58 0.88 -21.33
CA THR A 204 -46.39 2.06 -21.61
C THR A 204 -47.61 1.72 -22.44
N ASN A 205 -48.54 2.66 -22.52
CA ASN A 205 -49.71 2.59 -23.41
C ASN A 205 -49.38 2.70 -24.91
N CYS A 206 -48.10 2.85 -25.30
CA CYS A 206 -47.67 2.96 -26.68
C CYS A 206 -47.22 1.62 -27.25
N SER A 207 -47.71 1.27 -28.44
CA SER A 207 -47.24 0.10 -29.22
C SER A 207 -46.23 0.52 -30.29
N LYS A 208 -45.29 -0.38 -30.61
CA LYS A 208 -44.30 -0.21 -31.69
C LYS A 208 -44.92 -0.06 -33.08
N ASP A 209 -46.13 -0.61 -33.28
CA ASP A 209 -46.83 -0.49 -34.57
C ASP A 209 -47.35 0.94 -34.82
N GLN A 210 -47.67 1.66 -33.73
CA GLN A 210 -48.22 3.00 -33.78
C GLN A 210 -47.14 4.07 -33.56
N PHE A 211 -46.13 3.76 -32.75
CA PHE A 211 -45.09 4.69 -32.34
C PHE A 211 -43.71 4.10 -32.63
N PRO A 212 -42.89 4.75 -33.49
CA PRO A 212 -41.55 4.25 -33.80
C PRO A 212 -40.56 4.40 -32.63
N ASP A 213 -40.85 5.28 -31.67
CA ASP A 213 -40.07 5.48 -30.45
C ASP A 213 -40.96 6.12 -29.35
N LEU A 214 -40.43 6.25 -28.14
CA LEU A 214 -41.12 6.92 -27.03
C LEU A 214 -41.45 8.38 -27.38
N THR A 215 -42.70 8.76 -27.13
CA THR A 215 -43.18 10.15 -27.25
C THR A 215 -43.65 10.68 -25.90
N PRO A 216 -43.87 11.99 -25.74
CA PRO A 216 -44.43 12.56 -24.52
C PRO A 216 -45.82 12.00 -24.14
N GLU A 217 -46.54 11.42 -25.09
CA GLU A 217 -47.85 10.80 -24.89
C GLU A 217 -47.77 9.40 -24.27
N CYS A 218 -46.61 8.75 -24.35
CA CYS A 218 -46.37 7.42 -23.78
C CYS A 218 -46.27 7.50 -22.26
N ARG A 219 -47.30 6.98 -21.60
CA ARG A 219 -47.45 6.90 -20.15
C ARG A 219 -47.34 5.45 -19.71
N VAL A 220 -46.68 5.27 -18.58
CA VAL A 220 -46.59 3.96 -17.93
C VAL A 220 -48.00 3.47 -17.62
N THR A 221 -48.31 2.24 -18.01
CA THR A 221 -49.57 1.59 -17.62
C THR A 221 -49.46 1.14 -16.18
N SER A 222 -50.30 1.67 -15.31
CA SER A 222 -50.35 1.25 -13.90
C SER A 222 -50.52 -0.27 -13.83
N ARG A 223 -49.66 -0.96 -13.07
CA ARG A 223 -49.98 -2.32 -12.62
C ARG A 223 -51.23 -2.22 -11.74
N GLY A 224 -52.32 -2.85 -12.16
CA GLY A 224 -53.47 -3.12 -11.30
C GLY A 224 -53.06 -3.97 -10.10
#